data_AF-A0A0P7XW99-F1
#
_entry.id   AF-A0A0P7XW99-F1
#
_cell.length_a   1.000
_cell.length_b   1.000
_cell.length_c   1.000
_cell.angle_alpha   90.00
_cell.angle_beta   90.00
_cell.angle_gamma   90.00
#
_symmetry.space_group_name_H-M   'P 1'
#
loop_
_entity.id
_entity.type
_entity.pdbx_description
1 polymer ?
#
loop_
_entity_poly.entity_id
_entity_poly.type
_entity_poly.pdbx_seq_one_letter_code
_entity_poly.pdbx_strand_id
1 'polypeptide(L)'
;KVWVPKQKPAETRQEQVTTLDPELEEALSSATDTELSDLAAILGVHTLVSNPLSCHGTAGKDGYSNVVKGERVKPVFNEPPNPTNAEETLRRVKSNEPTLTEVNLNNIKNIPIPTLKEFAKAMEKNTRVKKFSLAATRSNDPIAVAFADMLKVNKSLKSLNLESNFITSAGIQALLEALMDNDTLSELKIDNQRQQLGTKVEMEIAKMLEQNHSIIKFGYHFTQQGPRTRAAAAITKNNDLGKVPLVVELVVVLLLCCFFHLLLHEQPAMSSAVQRLP
;
A
#
# COMPACT_ATOMS: atom_id res chain seq x y z
N LYS A 1 -31.19 26.22 -18.07
CA LYS A 1 -31.49 25.01 -18.89
C LYS A 1 -32.11 23.98 -17.96
N VAL A 2 -33.38 23.64 -18.18
CA VAL A 2 -34.10 22.65 -17.38
C VAL A 2 -33.45 21.28 -17.58
N TRP A 3 -33.17 20.59 -16.49
CA TRP A 3 -32.59 19.24 -16.52
C TRP A 3 -33.63 18.25 -17.04
N VAL A 4 -33.28 17.52 -18.10
CA VAL A 4 -34.10 16.43 -18.65
C VAL A 4 -33.39 15.12 -18.33
N PRO A 5 -34.00 14.19 -17.57
CA PRO A 5 -33.42 12.89 -17.30
C PRO A 5 -33.23 12.11 -18.59
N LYS A 6 -32.04 11.53 -18.78
CA LYS A 6 -31.79 10.62 -19.92
C LYS A 6 -32.56 9.32 -19.71
N GLN A 7 -33.41 8.96 -20.68
CA GLN A 7 -34.08 7.66 -20.69
C GLN A 7 -33.04 6.54 -20.82
N LYS A 8 -33.12 5.55 -19.93
CA LYS A 8 -32.32 4.32 -20.03
C LYS A 8 -32.82 3.51 -21.22
N PRO A 9 -31.95 2.98 -22.10
CA PRO A 9 -32.34 1.94 -23.04
C PRO A 9 -32.86 0.74 -22.24
N ALA A 10 -34.06 0.27 -22.55
CA ALA A 10 -34.57 -0.99 -22.03
C ALA A 10 -33.83 -2.13 -22.76
N GLU A 11 -32.79 -2.67 -22.15
CA GLU A 11 -32.21 -3.93 -22.62
C GLU A 11 -32.98 -5.10 -22.01
N THR A 12 -33.79 -5.75 -22.85
CA THR A 12 -34.45 -7.01 -22.56
C THR A 12 -33.40 -8.13 -22.61
N ARG A 13 -32.68 -8.35 -21.50
CA ARG A 13 -31.94 -9.60 -21.32
C ARG A 13 -32.90 -10.64 -20.75
N GLN A 14 -33.19 -11.69 -21.51
CA GLN A 14 -33.92 -12.85 -20.97
C GLN A 14 -33.02 -13.54 -19.94
N GLU A 15 -33.36 -13.39 -18.67
CA GLU A 15 -32.84 -14.29 -17.63
C GLU A 15 -33.34 -15.70 -17.99
N GLN A 16 -32.43 -16.65 -18.22
CA GLN A 16 -32.80 -18.05 -18.14
C GLN A 16 -33.11 -18.32 -16.68
N VAL A 17 -34.40 -18.30 -16.35
CA VAL A 17 -34.90 -18.84 -15.09
C VAL A 17 -34.56 -20.33 -15.14
N THR A 18 -33.56 -20.75 -14.37
CA THR A 18 -33.34 -22.17 -14.13
C THR A 18 -34.49 -22.63 -13.23
N THR A 19 -35.59 -23.05 -13.84
CA THR A 19 -36.66 -23.76 -13.14
C THR A 19 -36.09 -25.11 -12.72
N LEU A 20 -36.11 -25.39 -11.42
CA LEU A 20 -35.78 -26.71 -10.93
C LEU A 20 -36.88 -27.68 -11.36
N ASP A 21 -36.54 -28.95 -11.52
CA ASP A 21 -37.56 -29.96 -11.78
C ASP A 21 -38.57 -29.95 -10.60
N PRO A 22 -39.89 -30.10 -10.84
CA PRO A 22 -40.90 -29.97 -9.79
C PRO A 22 -40.67 -30.90 -8.59
N GLU A 23 -40.09 -32.08 -8.85
CA GLU A 23 -39.71 -33.06 -7.83
C GLU A 23 -38.56 -32.56 -6.95
N LEU A 24 -37.61 -31.80 -7.51
CA LEU A 24 -36.53 -31.16 -6.77
C LEU A 24 -37.03 -29.97 -5.95
N GLU A 25 -37.96 -29.18 -6.47
CA GLU A 25 -38.57 -28.07 -5.72
C GLU A 25 -39.37 -28.59 -4.51
N GLU A 26 -40.13 -29.66 -4.70
CA GLU A 26 -40.88 -30.31 -3.62
C GLU A 26 -39.92 -30.91 -2.56
N ALA A 27 -38.87 -31.61 -3.00
CA ALA A 27 -37.85 -32.17 -2.10
C ALA A 27 -37.11 -31.09 -1.30
N LEU A 28 -36.76 -29.96 -1.93
CA LEU A 28 -36.12 -28.83 -1.25
C LEU A 28 -37.08 -28.10 -0.30
N SER A 29 -38.36 -28.01 -0.65
CA SER A 29 -39.38 -27.35 0.18
C SER A 29 -39.78 -28.16 1.42
N SER A 30 -39.61 -29.49 1.36
CA SER A 30 -39.95 -30.43 2.45
C SER A 30 -38.74 -30.82 3.31
N ALA A 31 -37.52 -30.47 2.89
CA ALA A 31 -36.29 -30.74 3.62
C ALA A 31 -36.24 -29.99 4.96
N THR A 32 -35.74 -30.67 5.99
CA THR A 32 -35.52 -30.08 7.32
C THR A 32 -34.29 -29.17 7.34
N ASP A 33 -34.25 -28.21 8.26
CA ASP A 33 -33.11 -27.29 8.42
C ASP A 33 -31.76 -28.02 8.62
N THR A 34 -31.79 -29.20 9.25
CA THR A 34 -30.61 -30.05 9.45
C THR A 34 -30.11 -30.63 8.13
N GLU A 35 -31.01 -31.15 7.29
CA GLU A 35 -30.67 -31.69 5.96
C GLU A 35 -30.16 -30.61 5.02
N LEU A 36 -30.76 -29.42 5.07
CA LEU A 36 -30.28 -28.26 4.32
C LEU A 36 -28.90 -27.79 4.79
N SER A 37 -28.64 -27.85 6.10
CA SER A 37 -27.33 -27.54 6.68
C SER A 37 -26.26 -28.55 6.28
N ASP A 38 -26.59 -29.84 6.26
CA ASP A 38 -25.68 -30.91 5.84
C ASP A 38 -25.36 -30.80 4.33
N LEU A 39 -26.37 -30.55 3.50
CA LEU A 39 -26.15 -30.26 2.07
C LEU A 39 -25.30 -29.01 1.85
N ALA A 40 -25.53 -27.94 2.61
CA ALA A 40 -24.74 -26.72 2.55
C ALA A 40 -23.28 -26.93 2.99
N ALA A 41 -23.04 -27.85 3.94
CA ALA A 41 -21.71 -28.27 4.36
C ALA A 41 -21.00 -29.08 3.26
N ILE A 42 -21.70 -30.04 2.64
CA ILE A 42 -21.17 -30.87 1.54
C ILE A 42 -20.83 -30.03 0.32
N LEU A 43 -21.67 -29.05 -0.02
CA LEU A 43 -21.48 -28.14 -1.15
C LEU A 43 -20.51 -26.98 -0.83
N GLY A 44 -20.06 -26.85 0.42
CA GLY A 44 -19.14 -25.79 0.84
C GLY A 44 -19.76 -24.38 0.88
N VAL A 45 -21.09 -24.27 0.89
CA VAL A 45 -21.84 -22.99 0.81
C VAL A 45 -22.40 -22.51 2.16
N HIS A 46 -22.08 -23.18 3.26
CA HIS A 46 -22.53 -22.85 4.64
C HIS A 46 -22.42 -21.36 5.00
N THR A 47 -21.41 -20.64 4.51
CA THR A 47 -21.21 -19.19 4.75
C THR A 47 -22.25 -18.28 4.08
N LEU A 48 -22.99 -18.75 3.07
CA LEU A 48 -24.03 -17.96 2.40
C LEU A 48 -25.33 -17.91 3.19
N VAL A 49 -25.57 -18.89 4.07
CA VAL A 49 -26.80 -18.99 4.87
C VAL A 49 -26.69 -18.15 6.15
N SER A 50 -25.47 -17.94 6.66
CA SER A 50 -25.23 -17.33 7.97
C SER A 50 -24.95 -15.82 7.97
N ASN A 51 -25.09 -15.10 6.85
CA ASN A 51 -24.78 -13.67 6.81
C ASN A 51 -26.01 -12.81 7.20
N PRO A 52 -26.07 -12.15 8.37
CA PRO A 52 -27.26 -11.41 8.83
C PRO A 52 -27.36 -9.97 8.28
N LEU A 53 -26.52 -9.59 7.32
CA LEU A 53 -26.42 -8.22 6.82
C LEU A 53 -27.31 -7.98 5.59
N SER A 54 -28.62 -7.99 5.80
CA SER A 54 -29.56 -7.06 5.12
C SER A 54 -30.92 -7.07 5.82
N CYS A 55 -31.12 -6.18 6.78
CA CYS A 55 -32.43 -5.93 7.38
C CYS A 55 -33.26 -4.97 6.50
N HIS A 56 -34.38 -5.45 5.97
CA HIS A 56 -35.70 -4.80 6.02
C HIS A 56 -36.73 -5.67 5.27
N GLY A 57 -37.44 -6.51 6.02
CA GLY A 57 -38.57 -7.28 5.53
C GLY A 57 -39.23 -7.96 6.72
N THR A 58 -40.43 -7.54 7.03
CA THR A 58 -41.29 -8.06 8.10
C THR A 58 -41.34 -9.60 8.10
N ALA A 59 -41.17 -10.18 9.29
CA ALA A 59 -41.44 -11.59 9.54
C ALA A 59 -42.92 -11.91 9.23
N GLY A 60 -43.15 -12.48 8.05
CA GLY A 60 -44.40 -13.12 7.65
C GLY A 60 -44.26 -14.63 7.79
N LYS A 61 -45.38 -15.30 8.08
CA LYS A 61 -45.52 -16.74 8.37
C LYS A 61 -45.23 -17.70 7.20
N ASP A 62 -44.54 -17.24 6.16
CA ASP A 62 -44.28 -18.03 4.96
C ASP A 62 -42.77 -18.29 4.85
N GLY A 63 -42.42 -19.53 4.50
CA GLY A 63 -41.07 -20.08 4.56
C GLY A 63 -39.97 -19.23 3.91
N TYR A 64 -38.73 -19.58 4.24
CA TYR A 64 -37.52 -18.93 3.74
C TYR A 64 -37.46 -18.94 2.20
N SER A 65 -37.97 -17.89 1.56
CA SER A 65 -37.67 -17.54 0.16
C SER A 65 -36.28 -16.92 0.06
N ASN A 66 -35.26 -17.64 0.51
CA ASN A 66 -33.87 -17.21 0.41
C ASN A 66 -33.26 -17.66 -0.93
N VAL A 67 -33.86 -17.23 -2.04
CA VAL A 67 -33.14 -17.25 -3.33
C VAL A 67 -32.06 -16.19 -3.23
N VAL A 68 -30.81 -16.62 -2.99
CA VAL A 68 -29.62 -15.77 -3.04
C VAL A 68 -29.55 -15.17 -4.45
N LYS A 69 -30.08 -13.95 -4.61
CA LYS A 69 -29.97 -13.22 -5.87
C LYS A 69 -28.50 -12.89 -6.07
N GLY A 70 -27.88 -13.53 -7.06
CA GLY A 70 -26.49 -13.25 -7.42
C GLY A 70 -26.25 -11.75 -7.54
N GLU A 71 -25.13 -11.27 -6.98
CA GLU A 71 -24.81 -9.85 -7.01
C GLU A 71 -24.88 -9.36 -8.46
N ARG A 72 -25.72 -8.35 -8.72
CA ARG A 72 -25.84 -7.78 -10.06
C ARG A 72 -24.47 -7.26 -10.47
N VAL A 73 -23.90 -7.83 -11.54
CA VAL A 73 -22.61 -7.38 -12.09
C VAL A 73 -22.72 -5.87 -12.30
N LYS A 74 -21.98 -5.12 -11.48
CA LYS A 74 -21.88 -3.67 -11.65
C LYS A 74 -21.19 -3.46 -13.01
N PRO A 75 -21.84 -2.76 -13.96
CA PRO A 75 -21.22 -2.50 -15.25
C PRO A 75 -19.89 -1.77 -15.00
N VAL A 76 -18.80 -2.36 -15.47
CA VAL A 76 -17.47 -1.75 -15.37
C VAL A 76 -17.39 -0.68 -16.45
N PHE A 77 -17.54 0.57 -16.05
CA PHE A 77 -17.30 1.70 -16.94
C PHE A 77 -15.79 1.92 -17.03
N ASN A 78 -15.25 1.93 -18.25
CA ASN A 78 -13.85 2.30 -18.46
C ASN A 78 -13.64 3.75 -18.00
N GLU A 79 -12.73 3.95 -17.05
CA GLU A 79 -12.29 5.28 -16.66
C GLU A 79 -11.64 5.99 -17.86
N PRO A 80 -11.81 7.32 -18.00
CA PRO A 80 -11.16 8.06 -19.07
C PRO A 80 -9.62 7.96 -18.94
N PRO A 81 -8.88 7.98 -20.06
CA PRO A 81 -7.42 7.99 -20.04
C PRO A 81 -6.87 9.17 -19.22
N ASN A 82 -5.72 8.96 -18.55
CA ASN A 82 -5.03 10.02 -17.82
C ASN A 82 -4.73 11.21 -18.76
N PRO A 83 -5.23 12.43 -18.47
CA PRO A 83 -5.08 13.59 -19.35
C PRO A 83 -3.70 14.27 -19.26
N THR A 84 -2.81 13.79 -18.39
CA THR A 84 -1.52 14.41 -18.12
C THR A 84 -0.60 14.37 -19.34
N ASN A 85 -0.10 15.53 -19.76
CA ASN A 85 0.92 15.65 -20.80
C ASN A 85 2.31 15.44 -20.18
N ALA A 86 3.02 14.38 -20.59
CA ALA A 86 4.29 13.99 -19.97
C ALA A 86 5.41 15.02 -20.27
N GLU A 87 5.49 15.53 -21.49
CA GLU A 87 6.54 16.47 -21.92
C GLU A 87 6.40 17.82 -21.22
N GLU A 88 5.17 18.33 -21.11
CA GLU A 88 4.91 19.58 -20.40
C GLU A 88 5.16 19.41 -18.90
N THR A 89 4.72 18.30 -18.31
CA THR A 89 5.00 17.99 -16.90
C THR A 89 6.50 17.89 -16.65
N LEU A 90 7.28 17.29 -17.57
CA LEU A 90 8.73 17.24 -17.47
C LEU A 90 9.37 18.63 -17.48
N ARG A 91 8.87 19.56 -18.30
CA ARG A 91 9.35 20.95 -18.30
C ARG A 91 9.10 21.62 -16.94
N ARG A 92 7.92 21.41 -16.35
CA ARG A 92 7.55 21.95 -15.04
C ARG A 92 8.38 21.34 -13.89
N VAL A 93 8.71 20.05 -14.00
CA VAL A 93 9.65 19.38 -13.06
C VAL A 93 11.05 19.97 -13.20
N LYS A 94 11.55 20.18 -14.43
CA LYS A 94 12.86 20.78 -14.71
C LYS A 94 12.96 22.23 -14.22
N SER A 95 11.88 23.02 -14.30
CA SER A 95 11.83 24.40 -13.81
C SER A 95 11.62 24.50 -12.29
N ASN A 96 11.49 23.37 -11.58
CA ASN A 96 11.20 23.30 -10.15
C ASN A 96 9.99 24.16 -9.75
N GLU A 97 8.92 24.06 -10.53
CA GLU A 97 7.75 24.92 -10.40
C GLU A 97 7.10 24.82 -9.00
N PRO A 98 6.82 25.94 -8.31
CA PRO A 98 6.35 25.92 -6.93
C PRO A 98 4.96 25.30 -6.76
N THR A 99 4.13 25.30 -7.80
CA THR A 99 2.76 24.75 -7.74
C THR A 99 2.73 23.24 -7.96
N LEU A 100 3.80 22.65 -8.54
CA LEU A 100 3.82 21.24 -8.91
C LEU A 100 4.29 20.38 -7.73
N THR A 101 3.33 19.88 -6.97
CA THR A 101 3.56 19.03 -5.79
C THR A 101 3.39 17.53 -6.08
N GLU A 102 2.63 17.18 -7.11
CA GLU A 102 2.30 15.81 -7.48
C GLU A 102 2.43 15.61 -8.99
N VAL A 103 3.14 14.55 -9.37
CA VAL A 103 3.32 14.10 -10.75
C VAL A 103 2.66 12.74 -10.88
N ASN A 104 1.60 12.65 -11.68
CA ASN A 104 0.84 11.44 -11.92
C ASN A 104 0.86 11.05 -13.39
N LEU A 105 1.69 10.07 -13.73
CA LEU A 105 1.85 9.50 -15.07
C LEU A 105 1.16 8.13 -15.20
N ASN A 106 0.26 7.79 -14.28
CA ASN A 106 -0.37 6.46 -14.25
C ASN A 106 -1.14 6.18 -15.54
N ASN A 107 -1.06 4.93 -16.00
CA ASN A 107 -1.76 4.40 -17.17
C ASN A 107 -1.36 5.04 -18.53
N ILE A 108 -0.30 5.86 -18.57
CA ILE A 108 0.24 6.41 -19.82
C ILE A 108 1.29 5.43 -20.38
N LYS A 109 0.86 4.55 -21.29
CA LYS A 109 1.69 3.42 -21.77
C LYS A 109 2.78 3.79 -22.78
N ASN A 110 2.72 4.97 -23.38
CA ASN A 110 3.54 5.36 -24.52
C ASN A 110 4.56 6.46 -24.17
N ILE A 111 4.99 6.55 -22.91
CA ILE A 111 6.06 7.48 -22.53
C ILE A 111 7.41 6.89 -23.00
N PRO A 112 8.21 7.63 -23.79
CA PRO A 112 9.54 7.15 -24.18
C PRO A 112 10.43 6.89 -22.95
N ILE A 113 11.19 5.80 -22.98
CA ILE A 113 12.16 5.46 -21.92
C ILE A 113 13.13 6.62 -21.63
N PRO A 114 13.67 7.35 -22.64
CA PRO A 114 14.51 8.52 -22.38
C PRO A 114 13.78 9.59 -21.55
N THR A 115 12.51 9.87 -21.85
CA THR A 115 11.69 10.84 -21.11
C THR A 115 11.54 10.45 -19.64
N LEU A 116 11.32 9.17 -19.34
CA LEU A 116 11.25 8.68 -17.95
C LEU A 116 12.60 8.81 -17.22
N LYS A 117 13.72 8.56 -17.91
CA LYS A 117 15.06 8.81 -17.35
C LYS A 117 15.30 10.29 -17.11
N GLU A 118 14.82 11.16 -17.98
CA GLU A 118 14.90 12.61 -17.79
C GLU A 118 14.07 13.09 -16.60
N PHE A 119 12.91 12.47 -16.32
CA PHE A 119 12.16 12.72 -15.09
C PHE A 119 13.00 12.39 -13.86
N ALA A 120 13.59 11.19 -13.78
CA ALA A 120 14.45 10.81 -12.67
C ALA A 120 15.62 11.79 -12.50
N LYS A 121 16.28 12.17 -13.61
CA LYS A 121 17.39 13.13 -13.58
C LYS A 121 16.97 14.53 -13.12
N ALA A 122 15.84 15.03 -13.60
CA ALA A 122 15.32 16.33 -13.19
C ALA A 122 14.90 16.33 -11.71
N MET A 123 14.38 15.19 -11.24
CA MET A 123 13.96 15.01 -9.86
C MET A 123 15.14 15.02 -8.87
N GLU A 124 16.38 14.68 -9.26
CA GLU A 124 17.55 14.74 -8.34
C GLU A 124 17.67 16.07 -7.58
N LYS A 125 17.39 17.20 -8.24
CA LYS A 125 17.48 18.55 -7.67
C LYS A 125 16.11 19.19 -7.38
N ASN A 126 15.01 18.51 -7.69
CA ASN A 126 13.67 19.06 -7.51
C ASN A 126 13.29 19.06 -6.02
N THR A 127 12.83 20.20 -5.51
CA THR A 127 12.46 20.38 -4.10
C THR A 127 10.96 20.49 -3.86
N ARG A 128 10.17 20.62 -4.93
CA ARG A 128 8.72 20.89 -4.88
C ARG A 128 7.88 19.62 -4.93
N VAL A 129 8.19 18.70 -5.85
CA VAL A 129 7.43 17.48 -6.05
C VAL A 129 7.57 16.57 -4.83
N LYS A 130 6.43 16.24 -4.22
CA LYS A 130 6.31 15.36 -3.04
C LYS A 130 5.80 13.98 -3.39
N LYS A 131 5.04 13.84 -4.49
CA LYS A 131 4.51 12.56 -4.94
C LYS A 131 4.82 12.34 -6.42
N PHE A 132 5.36 11.19 -6.75
CA PHE A 132 5.65 10.80 -8.12
C PHE A 132 5.08 9.41 -8.38
N SER A 133 4.22 9.28 -9.39
CA SER A 133 3.53 8.04 -9.72
C SER A 133 3.65 7.74 -11.20
N LEU A 134 4.11 6.53 -11.54
CA LEU A 134 4.23 6.03 -12.91
C LEU A 134 3.74 4.57 -13.00
N ALA A 135 2.63 4.28 -12.33
CA ALA A 135 2.03 2.97 -12.32
C ALA A 135 1.47 2.59 -13.71
N ALA A 136 1.62 1.34 -14.10
CA ALA A 136 1.13 0.84 -15.40
C ALA A 136 1.66 1.61 -16.63
N THR A 137 2.94 2.00 -16.60
CA THR A 137 3.62 2.75 -17.68
C THR A 137 4.58 1.90 -18.53
N ARG A 138 4.64 0.58 -18.28
CA ARG A 138 5.60 -0.35 -18.90
C ARG A 138 7.07 -0.06 -18.53
N SER A 139 7.30 0.53 -17.35
CA SER A 139 8.65 0.78 -16.83
C SER A 139 9.37 -0.53 -16.49
N ASN A 140 10.70 -0.54 -16.62
CA ASN A 140 11.58 -1.71 -16.42
C ASN A 140 12.81 -1.34 -15.58
N ASP A 141 13.75 -2.28 -15.41
CA ASP A 141 14.93 -2.10 -14.54
C ASP A 141 15.74 -0.83 -14.81
N PRO A 142 16.05 -0.43 -16.06
CA PRO A 142 16.69 0.86 -16.34
C PRO A 142 15.99 2.08 -15.75
N ILE A 143 14.65 2.06 -15.67
CA ILE A 143 13.89 3.12 -15.03
C ILE A 143 14.00 3.01 -13.51
N ALA A 144 13.86 1.80 -12.96
CA ALA A 144 14.03 1.58 -11.52
C ALA A 144 15.41 2.04 -11.02
N VAL A 145 16.48 1.72 -11.75
CA VAL A 145 17.86 2.17 -11.44
C VAL A 145 17.96 3.70 -11.50
N ALA A 146 17.38 4.35 -12.52
CA ALA A 146 17.40 5.81 -12.60
C ALA A 146 16.68 6.46 -11.40
N PHE A 147 15.55 5.90 -10.97
CA PHE A 147 14.86 6.36 -9.76
C PHE A 147 15.64 6.04 -8.48
N ALA A 148 16.35 4.91 -8.42
CA ALA A 148 17.24 4.59 -7.30
C ALA A 148 18.37 5.62 -7.18
N ASP A 149 19.05 5.95 -8.28
CA ASP A 149 20.09 6.98 -8.29
C ASP A 149 19.54 8.36 -7.90
N MET A 150 18.33 8.69 -8.36
CA MET A 150 17.62 9.89 -7.93
C MET A 150 17.34 9.89 -6.43
N LEU A 151 16.89 8.77 -5.85
CA LEU A 151 16.61 8.66 -4.42
C LEU A 151 17.87 8.80 -3.55
N LYS A 152 19.06 8.45 -4.03
CA LYS A 152 20.31 8.70 -3.28
C LYS A 152 20.58 10.18 -3.06
N VAL A 153 20.09 11.05 -3.96
CA VAL A 153 20.37 12.49 -3.97
C VAL A 153 19.16 13.31 -3.50
N ASN A 154 17.96 12.96 -3.93
CA ASN A 154 16.76 13.74 -3.66
C ASN A 154 16.33 13.63 -2.19
N LYS A 155 16.16 14.79 -1.55
CA LYS A 155 15.72 14.91 -0.14
C LYS A 155 14.35 15.55 0.02
N SER A 156 13.51 15.50 -1.03
CA SER A 156 12.22 16.21 -1.07
C SER A 156 11.02 15.33 -1.37
N LEU A 157 11.20 14.25 -2.13
CA LEU A 157 10.14 13.31 -2.50
C LEU A 157 9.67 12.52 -1.28
N LYS A 158 8.35 12.36 -1.15
CA LYS A 158 7.70 11.67 -0.03
C LYS A 158 7.02 10.37 -0.44
N SER A 159 6.51 10.28 -1.67
CA SER A 159 5.81 9.10 -2.18
C SER A 159 6.27 8.77 -3.59
N LEU A 160 6.67 7.52 -3.82
CA LEU A 160 7.02 6.97 -5.12
C LEU A 160 6.15 5.74 -5.41
N ASN A 161 5.44 5.76 -6.54
CA ASN A 161 4.65 4.61 -7.00
C ASN A 161 5.13 4.08 -8.35
N LEU A 162 5.63 2.84 -8.34
CA LEU A 162 6.13 2.05 -9.46
C LEU A 162 5.32 0.78 -9.70
N GLU A 163 4.09 0.67 -9.17
CA GLU A 163 3.22 -0.50 -9.30
C GLU A 163 2.91 -0.88 -10.75
N SER A 164 2.53 -2.14 -10.97
CA SER A 164 1.99 -2.60 -12.26
C SER A 164 2.95 -2.39 -13.44
N ASN A 165 4.24 -2.61 -13.22
CA ASN A 165 5.30 -2.43 -14.21
C ASN A 165 6.05 -3.75 -14.49
N PHE A 166 7.18 -3.66 -15.19
CA PHE A 166 8.01 -4.77 -15.64
C PHE A 166 9.38 -4.74 -14.93
N ILE A 167 9.40 -4.29 -13.67
CA ILE A 167 10.61 -4.21 -12.87
C ILE A 167 10.88 -5.59 -12.26
N THR A 168 12.09 -6.09 -12.46
CA THR A 168 12.54 -7.38 -11.95
C THR A 168 13.16 -7.23 -10.56
N SER A 169 13.55 -8.36 -9.96
CA SER A 169 14.31 -8.40 -8.72
C SER A 169 15.56 -7.51 -8.74
N ALA A 170 16.25 -7.38 -9.88
CA ALA A 170 17.44 -6.54 -10.02
C ALA A 170 17.11 -5.05 -9.90
N GLY A 171 16.05 -4.58 -10.56
CA GLY A 171 15.61 -3.20 -10.44
C GLY A 171 15.10 -2.85 -9.04
N ILE A 172 14.41 -3.79 -8.37
CA ILE A 172 13.99 -3.61 -6.98
C ILE A 172 15.18 -3.55 -6.04
N GLN A 173 16.20 -4.40 -6.19
CA GLN A 173 17.42 -4.35 -5.37
C GLN A 173 18.10 -2.98 -5.43
N ALA A 174 18.21 -2.38 -6.61
CA ALA A 174 18.75 -1.02 -6.75
C ALA A 174 17.96 0.01 -5.94
N LEU A 175 16.62 -0.07 -5.94
CA LEU A 175 15.77 0.79 -5.12
C LEU A 175 16.01 0.56 -3.62
N LEU A 176 16.14 -0.69 -3.16
CA LEU A 176 16.40 -1.00 -1.75
C LEU A 176 17.75 -0.45 -1.29
N GLU A 177 18.80 -0.59 -2.10
CA GLU A 177 20.12 -0.02 -1.82
C GLU A 177 20.05 1.50 -1.68
N ALA A 178 19.31 2.18 -2.56
CA ALA A 178 19.13 3.63 -2.46
C ALA A 178 18.36 4.07 -1.22
N LEU A 179 17.44 3.24 -0.73
CA LEU A 179 16.65 3.53 0.46
C LEU A 179 17.41 3.37 1.77
N MET A 180 18.52 2.64 1.80
CA MET A 180 19.35 2.50 3.00
C MET A 180 19.79 3.86 3.57
N ASP A 181 20.11 4.81 2.69
CA ASP A 181 20.59 6.15 3.04
C ASP A 181 19.54 7.27 2.77
N ASN A 182 18.34 6.91 2.30
CA ASN A 182 17.26 7.87 2.09
C ASN A 182 16.35 7.95 3.30
N ASP A 183 16.42 9.08 3.99
CA ASP A 183 15.66 9.44 5.19
C ASP A 183 14.42 10.31 4.89
N THR A 184 14.08 10.50 3.62
CA THR A 184 13.04 11.45 3.20
C THR A 184 11.80 10.81 2.62
N LEU A 185 11.96 9.70 1.88
CA LEU A 185 10.87 8.96 1.29
C LEU A 185 10.09 8.25 2.39
N SER A 186 8.76 8.42 2.36
CA SER A 186 7.84 7.90 3.37
C SER A 186 6.95 6.78 2.84
N GLU A 187 6.74 6.73 1.52
CA GLU A 187 5.91 5.75 0.85
C GLU A 187 6.61 5.27 -0.42
N LEU A 188 6.78 3.94 -0.52
CA LEU A 188 7.19 3.28 -1.76
C LEU A 188 6.18 2.19 -2.11
N LYS A 189 5.69 2.20 -3.35
CA LYS A 189 4.82 1.15 -3.89
C LYS A 189 5.47 0.50 -5.10
N ILE A 190 5.64 -0.82 -5.02
CA ILE A 190 6.31 -1.63 -6.05
C ILE A 190 5.50 -2.91 -6.37
N ASP A 191 4.26 -3.01 -5.91
CA ASP A 191 3.45 -4.21 -6.09
C ASP A 191 3.03 -4.49 -7.54
N ASN A 192 2.50 -5.68 -7.79
CA ASN A 192 1.95 -6.11 -9.08
C ASN A 192 2.95 -5.99 -10.24
N GLN A 193 4.24 -6.27 -10.01
CA GLN A 193 5.19 -6.40 -11.12
C GLN A 193 4.86 -7.62 -11.98
N ARG A 194 5.28 -7.60 -13.26
CA ARG A 194 5.06 -8.71 -14.19
C ARG A 194 5.58 -10.06 -13.68
N GLN A 195 6.67 -10.05 -12.91
CA GLN A 195 7.27 -11.24 -12.35
C GLN A 195 7.29 -11.15 -10.81
N GLN A 196 7.15 -12.30 -10.16
CA GLN A 196 7.37 -12.38 -8.72
C GLN A 196 8.84 -12.11 -8.38
N LEU A 197 9.10 -11.32 -7.34
CA LEU A 197 10.46 -10.92 -6.96
C LEU A 197 11.27 -12.05 -6.33
N GLY A 198 10.59 -13.04 -5.74
CA GLY A 198 11.17 -14.20 -5.09
C GLY A 198 11.63 -13.97 -3.65
N THR A 199 11.72 -15.05 -2.88
CA THR A 199 11.99 -15.04 -1.42
C THR A 199 13.24 -14.27 -1.02
N LYS A 200 14.32 -14.34 -1.82
CA LYS A 200 15.57 -13.63 -1.54
C LYS A 200 15.36 -12.12 -1.50
N VAL A 201 14.62 -11.56 -2.46
CA VAL A 201 14.33 -10.13 -2.51
C VAL A 201 13.39 -9.75 -1.36
N GLU A 202 12.37 -10.57 -1.08
CA GLU A 202 11.46 -10.31 0.04
C GLU A 202 12.18 -10.19 1.38
N MET A 203 13.18 -11.06 1.63
CA MET A 203 14.02 -10.97 2.82
C MET A 203 14.85 -9.68 2.86
N GLU A 204 15.38 -9.22 1.72
CA GLU A 204 16.12 -7.95 1.67
C GLU A 204 15.20 -6.74 1.84
N ILE A 205 13.96 -6.79 1.32
CA ILE A 205 12.95 -5.77 1.58
C ILE A 205 12.71 -5.65 3.08
N ALA A 206 12.46 -6.77 3.77
CA ALA A 206 12.22 -6.77 5.20
C ALA A 206 13.42 -6.21 5.98
N LYS A 207 14.64 -6.61 5.61
CA LYS A 207 15.88 -6.11 6.22
C LYS A 207 16.07 -4.61 6.02
N MET A 208 15.86 -4.11 4.80
CA MET A 208 15.92 -2.66 4.51
C MET A 208 14.91 -1.89 5.36
N LEU A 209 13.67 -2.37 5.47
CA LEU A 209 12.64 -1.72 6.27
C LEU A 209 12.96 -1.69 7.78
N GLU A 210 13.69 -2.69 8.30
CA GLU A 210 14.15 -2.68 9.69
C GLU A 210 15.22 -1.61 9.97
N GLN A 211 16.04 -1.29 8.95
CA GLN A 211 17.15 -0.34 9.04
C GLN A 211 16.72 1.10 8.67
N ASN A 212 15.76 1.25 7.76
CA ASN A 212 15.21 2.54 7.36
C ASN A 212 14.02 2.93 8.24
N HIS A 213 14.07 4.13 8.84
CA HIS A 213 13.01 4.64 9.71
C HIS A 213 12.09 5.69 9.07
N SER A 214 12.37 6.13 7.84
CA SER A 214 11.56 7.13 7.14
C SER A 214 10.35 6.51 6.43
N ILE A 215 10.48 5.26 5.96
CA ILE A 215 9.40 4.54 5.28
C ILE A 215 8.34 4.11 6.30
N ILE A 216 7.13 4.66 6.12
CA ILE A 216 5.95 4.38 6.93
C ILE A 216 4.86 3.61 6.17
N LYS A 217 4.99 3.53 4.84
CA LYS A 217 4.08 2.78 3.95
C LYS A 217 4.90 2.07 2.88
N PHE A 218 4.79 0.75 2.83
CA PHE A 218 5.45 -0.06 1.80
C PHE A 218 4.39 -0.90 1.08
N GLY A 219 4.14 -0.57 -0.20
CA GLY A 219 3.17 -1.26 -1.05
C GLY A 219 3.83 -2.42 -1.79
N TYR A 220 3.73 -3.62 -1.20
CA TYR A 220 4.15 -4.87 -1.81
C TYR A 220 3.44 -6.04 -1.12
N HIS A 221 2.88 -6.97 -1.90
CA HIS A 221 2.33 -8.20 -1.36
C HIS A 221 3.41 -9.27 -1.19
N PHE A 222 3.84 -9.49 0.06
CA PHE A 222 4.80 -10.55 0.39
C PHE A 222 4.20 -11.94 0.22
N THR A 223 4.86 -12.82 -0.51
CA THR A 223 4.45 -14.22 -0.64
C THR A 223 4.79 -15.03 0.61
N GLN A 224 5.94 -14.79 1.23
CA GLN A 224 6.41 -15.53 2.39
C GLN A 224 6.00 -14.87 3.72
N GLN A 225 5.55 -15.67 4.69
CA GLN A 225 5.10 -15.16 6.00
C GLN A 225 6.24 -14.51 6.79
N GLY A 226 7.47 -15.06 6.74
CA GLY A 226 8.63 -14.52 7.46
C GLY A 226 8.94 -13.06 7.13
N PRO A 227 9.30 -12.73 5.87
CA PRO A 227 9.45 -11.35 5.41
C PRO A 227 8.25 -10.47 5.71
N ARG A 228 7.03 -10.98 5.50
CA ARG A 228 5.78 -10.23 5.72
C ARG A 228 5.66 -9.73 7.16
N THR A 229 5.85 -10.62 8.13
CA THR A 229 5.75 -10.27 9.55
C THR A 229 6.83 -9.29 9.96
N ARG A 230 8.06 -9.48 9.49
CA ARG A 230 9.20 -8.56 9.75
C ARG A 230 8.96 -7.17 9.19
N ALA A 231 8.55 -7.09 7.92
CA ALA A 231 8.20 -5.83 7.27
C ALA A 231 7.05 -5.12 7.99
N ALA A 232 5.99 -5.84 8.36
CA ALA A 232 4.85 -5.27 9.10
C ALA A 232 5.27 -4.71 10.47
N ALA A 233 6.12 -5.43 11.20
CA ALA A 233 6.65 -4.97 12.48
C ALA A 233 7.51 -3.70 12.32
N ALA A 234 8.41 -3.68 11.32
CA ALA A 234 9.24 -2.52 11.02
C ALA A 234 8.42 -1.28 10.65
N ILE A 235 7.42 -1.44 9.77
CA ILE A 235 6.49 -0.37 9.40
C ILE A 235 5.67 0.13 10.59
N THR A 236 5.24 -0.77 11.49
CA THR A 236 4.51 -0.39 12.71
C THR A 236 5.41 0.45 13.63
N LYS A 237 6.63 -0.01 13.88
CA LYS A 237 7.66 0.73 14.65
C LYS A 237 7.91 2.13 14.06
N ASN A 238 8.10 2.24 12.75
CA ASN A 238 8.36 3.51 12.09
C ASN A 238 7.16 4.47 12.18
N ASN A 239 5.93 3.96 12.04
CA ASN A 239 4.72 4.75 12.24
C ASN A 239 4.58 5.25 13.69
N ASP A 240 4.99 4.46 14.67
CA ASP A 240 4.94 4.85 16.08
C ASP A 240 5.99 5.92 16.39
N LEU A 241 7.22 5.80 15.88
CA LEU A 241 8.24 6.86 15.98
C LEU A 241 7.77 8.18 15.37
N GLY A 242 7.06 8.14 14.24
CA GLY A 242 6.45 9.33 13.62
C GLY A 242 5.31 9.97 14.43
N LYS A 243 4.72 9.24 15.39
CA LYS A 243 3.68 9.72 16.30
C LYS A 243 4.22 10.22 17.64
N VAL A 244 5.43 9.81 18.04
CA VAL A 244 6.08 10.37 19.23
C VAL A 244 6.58 11.76 18.86
N PRO A 245 6.12 12.85 19.51
CA PRO A 245 6.71 14.15 19.30
C PRO A 245 8.21 14.06 19.61
N LEU A 246 9.07 14.58 18.72
CA LEU A 246 10.54 14.66 18.91
C LEU A 246 10.96 15.17 20.30
N VAL A 247 10.06 15.89 20.96
CA VAL A 247 10.17 16.40 22.32
C VAL A 247 10.41 15.30 23.35
N VAL A 248 9.82 14.10 23.21
CA VAL A 248 9.95 13.04 24.22
C VAL A 248 11.34 12.40 24.19
N GLU A 249 11.89 12.18 23.00
CA GLU A 249 13.25 11.65 22.85
C GLU A 249 14.30 12.66 23.31
N LEU A 250 14.14 13.94 22.97
CA LEU A 250 15.03 15.00 23.47
C LEU A 250 14.97 15.13 24.98
N VAL A 251 13.78 15.05 25.59
CA VAL A 251 13.60 15.12 27.04
C VAL A 251 14.19 13.88 27.72
N VAL A 252 14.05 12.68 27.16
CA VAL A 252 14.67 11.47 27.73
C VAL A 252 16.20 11.52 27.62
N VAL A 253 16.75 12.00 26.51
CA VAL A 253 18.20 12.19 26.34
C VAL A 253 18.74 13.28 27.26
N LEU A 254 18.03 14.40 27.41
CA LEU A 254 18.37 15.48 28.37
C LEU A 254 18.29 14.99 29.81
N LEU A 255 17.25 14.22 30.17
CA LEU A 255 17.10 13.65 31.51
C LEU A 255 18.20 12.62 31.80
N LEU A 256 18.54 11.74 30.85
CA LEU A 256 19.65 10.80 30.98
C LEU A 256 21.00 11.52 31.10
N CYS A 257 21.23 12.59 30.33
CA CYS A 257 22.44 13.42 30.44
C CYS A 257 22.52 14.12 31.81
N CYS A 258 21.43 14.71 32.29
CA CYS A 258 21.36 15.32 33.62
C CYS A 258 21.61 14.29 34.72
N PHE A 259 21.04 13.09 34.60
CA PHE A 259 21.23 12.01 35.58
C PHE A 259 22.68 11.53 35.62
N PHE A 260 23.34 11.39 34.46
CA PHE A 260 24.76 11.05 34.38
C PHE A 260 25.66 12.15 34.95
N HIS A 261 25.32 13.42 34.72
CA HIS A 261 26.08 14.54 35.28
C HIS A 261 25.97 14.63 36.81
N LEU A 262 24.77 14.39 37.35
CA LEU A 262 24.53 14.29 38.79
C LEU A 262 25.30 13.11 39.42
N LEU A 263 25.31 11.95 38.78
CA LEU A 263 26.07 10.77 39.23
C LEU A 263 27.59 10.99 39.23
N LEU A 264 28.10 11.78 38.29
CA LEU A 264 29.52 12.14 38.23
C LEU A 264 29.91 13.22 39.25
N HIS A 265 28.97 14.06 39.68
CA HIS A 265 29.20 15.10 40.68
C HIS A 265 29.00 14.63 42.14
N GLU A 266 28.38 13.46 42.34
CA GLU A 266 28.23 12.79 43.64
C GLU A 266 29.33 11.76 43.97
N GLN A 267 30.50 11.83 43.36
CA GLN A 267 31.69 11.11 43.84
C GLN A 267 32.56 12.04 44.70
N PRO A 268 32.31 12.20 46.02
CA PRO A 268 33.18 12.96 46.88
C PRO A 268 34.47 12.16 47.13
N ALA A 269 35.59 12.72 46.70
CA ALA A 269 36.91 12.65 47.34
C ALA A 269 37.18 11.44 48.28
N MET A 270 37.29 10.23 47.74
CA MET A 270 38.00 9.12 48.41
C MET A 270 39.48 9.16 48.00
N SER A 271 40.21 10.22 48.38
CA SER A 271 41.66 10.26 48.22
C SER A 271 42.33 11.23 49.20
N SER A 272 42.14 11.05 50.51
CA SER A 272 43.01 11.69 51.52
C SER A 272 42.99 11.03 52.90
N ALA A 273 43.04 9.70 52.99
CA ALA A 273 43.15 9.00 54.28
C ALA A 273 44.28 7.95 54.32
N VAL A 274 45.41 8.25 53.67
CA VAL A 274 46.68 7.53 53.90
C VAL A 274 47.77 8.57 54.14
N GLN A 275 47.81 9.16 55.34
CA GLN A 275 49.04 9.65 55.98
C GLN A 275 48.75 10.29 57.35
N ARG A 276 49.56 9.88 58.35
CA ARG A 276 49.77 10.41 59.72
C ARG A 276 48.87 9.79 60.82
N LEU A 277 49.32 8.75 61.53
CA LEU A 277 50.22 8.73 62.73
C LEU A 277 49.39 8.73 64.04
N PRO A 278 49.90 8.22 65.19
CA PRO A 278 51.30 7.94 65.55
C PRO A 278 51.74 6.48 65.45
#